data_AF-A0A7C7Z2Q1-F1
#
_entry.id   AF-A0A7C7Z2Q1-F1
#
_cell.length_a   1.000
_cell.length_b   1.000
_cell.length_c   1.000
_cell.angle_alpha   90.00
_cell.angle_beta   90.00
_cell.angle_gamma   90.00
#
_symmetry.space_group_name_H-M   'P 1'
#
loop_
_entity.id
_entity.type
_entity.pdbx_description
1 polymer ?
#
loop_
_entity_poly.entity_id
_entity_poly.type
_entity_poly.pdbx_seq_one_letter_code
_entity_poly.pdbx_strand_id
1 'polypeptide(L)'
;MVKYIARDPKTGLPLQIGERGIPGHVDEAYRAPQGYWDAIKYFDIIPLCNGSIQALEIRWKEKPQLVSRADGVRALPRVMRSDQDAVQEQLKLALSDVKSEIRVSALFSLPYCALVEADELFEHLRELIDDIDPLVRNSASKCLEIVAPVFPSATEEMLAQELRSSNINRRKSAYNALKEMCKVWPEVVVFHLDDLLRLEDEKLRVEAAKILPPLSRTKSASVWDLIGWALGDDSDKVRAQAARTLPTLAAAQPRIAKILIENSLFDTCAAVRKPALRALNSMDITGFRMNRLCVDGARHTDPAIRRACILMMPRLFTETEMRIQASDLLRHETKPDLILLLEELSRDPEIDGGEDEKNRYLAKAPPATDIDGIPILPPADLSPQKQLSSQEKRDEPKSRE
;
A
#
# COMPACT_ATOMS: atom_id res chain seq x y z
N MET A 1 -27.73 -13.83 -24.77
CA MET A 1 -26.41 -13.21 -24.59
C MET A 1 -25.76 -13.83 -23.35
N VAL A 2 -24.62 -14.49 -23.51
CA VAL A 2 -23.89 -15.07 -22.36
C VAL A 2 -23.12 -13.92 -21.71
N LYS A 3 -23.49 -13.57 -20.48
CA LYS A 3 -22.77 -12.55 -19.70
C LYS A 3 -21.32 -12.99 -19.54
N TYR A 4 -20.35 -12.10 -19.77
CA TYR A 4 -18.93 -12.39 -19.54
C TYR A 4 -18.71 -12.83 -18.08
N ILE A 5 -18.00 -13.94 -17.90
CA ILE A 5 -17.61 -14.47 -16.60
C ILE A 5 -16.09 -14.54 -16.60
N ALA A 6 -15.47 -13.71 -15.77
CA ALA A 6 -14.03 -13.77 -15.53
C ALA A 6 -13.66 -15.12 -14.91
N ARG A 7 -12.66 -15.78 -15.46
CA ARG A 7 -12.18 -17.11 -15.07
C ARG A 7 -10.72 -17.07 -14.64
N ASP A 8 -10.41 -17.92 -13.68
CA ASP A 8 -9.06 -18.16 -13.24
C ASP A 8 -8.25 -18.81 -14.38
N PRO A 9 -7.10 -18.23 -14.76
CA PRO A 9 -6.27 -18.76 -15.84
C PRO A 9 -5.80 -20.20 -15.69
N LYS A 10 -5.51 -20.62 -14.45
CA LYS A 10 -4.94 -21.94 -14.16
C LYS A 10 -6.02 -23.00 -14.01
N THR A 11 -7.15 -22.64 -13.41
CA THR A 11 -8.20 -23.62 -13.08
C THR A 11 -9.39 -23.59 -14.03
N GLY A 12 -9.56 -22.53 -14.82
CA GLY A 12 -10.72 -22.32 -15.69
C GLY A 12 -12.03 -22.07 -14.94
N LEU A 13 -12.01 -22.09 -13.60
CA LEU A 13 -13.16 -21.83 -12.74
C LEU A 13 -13.48 -20.33 -12.73
N PRO A 14 -14.75 -19.93 -12.54
CA PRO A 14 -15.09 -18.53 -12.34
C PRO A 14 -14.30 -17.93 -11.16
N LEU A 15 -13.72 -16.75 -11.36
CA LEU A 15 -13.08 -16.01 -10.28
C LEU A 15 -14.14 -15.65 -9.23
N GLN A 16 -13.85 -15.94 -7.97
CA GLN A 16 -14.71 -15.49 -6.87
C GLN A 16 -14.60 -13.98 -6.80
N ILE A 17 -15.67 -13.29 -7.17
CA ILE A 17 -15.75 -11.86 -6.94
C ILE A 17 -15.77 -11.71 -5.41
N GLY A 18 -14.76 -11.05 -4.84
CA GLY A 18 -14.78 -10.71 -3.42
C GLY A 18 -16.11 -10.04 -3.04
N GLU A 19 -16.49 -10.03 -1.77
CA GLU A 19 -17.79 -9.50 -1.28
C GLU A 19 -18.19 -8.10 -1.79
N ARG A 20 -17.25 -7.37 -2.41
CA ARG A 20 -17.52 -6.26 -3.33
C ARG A 20 -17.62 -6.81 -4.74
N GLY A 21 -18.82 -7.29 -5.07
CA GLY A 21 -19.24 -7.62 -6.42
C GLY A 21 -18.74 -6.59 -7.44
N ILE A 22 -18.59 -6.99 -8.71
CA ILE A 22 -18.60 -6.05 -9.84
C ILE A 22 -19.71 -5.05 -9.49
N PRO A 23 -19.40 -3.78 -9.21
CA PRO A 23 -20.43 -2.87 -8.77
C PRO A 23 -21.53 -2.97 -9.81
N GLY A 24 -22.78 -3.19 -9.41
CA GLY A 24 -23.94 -3.09 -10.31
C GLY A 24 -24.05 -1.73 -11.00
N HIS A 25 -23.09 -0.83 -10.74
CA HIS A 25 -22.77 0.44 -11.36
C HIS A 25 -21.56 0.37 -12.32
N VAL A 26 -21.44 -0.67 -13.16
CA VAL A 26 -20.43 -0.65 -14.26
C VAL A 26 -20.75 0.46 -15.27
N ASP A 27 -22.02 0.86 -15.41
CA ASP A 27 -22.45 1.78 -16.47
C ASP A 27 -21.96 3.24 -16.32
N GLU A 28 -21.75 3.75 -15.10
CA GLU A 28 -21.29 5.14 -14.91
C GLU A 28 -19.77 5.27 -14.78
N ALA A 29 -19.12 4.31 -14.12
CA ALA A 29 -17.68 4.35 -13.90
C ALA A 29 -16.87 4.14 -15.20
N TYR A 30 -17.45 3.48 -16.20
CA TYR A 30 -16.84 3.22 -17.50
C TYR A 30 -17.60 3.93 -18.63
N ARG A 31 -17.96 5.21 -18.43
CA ARG A 31 -18.42 6.06 -19.54
C ARG A 31 -17.21 6.58 -20.33
N ALA A 32 -17.35 6.62 -21.65
CA ALA A 32 -16.38 7.26 -22.53
C ALA A 32 -16.11 8.73 -22.10
N PRO A 33 -14.85 9.20 -22.09
CA PRO A 33 -14.52 10.59 -21.85
C PRO A 33 -15.31 11.52 -22.76
N GLN A 34 -15.80 12.61 -22.18
CA GLN A 34 -16.58 13.58 -22.93
C GLN A 34 -15.73 14.31 -23.97
N GLY A 35 -16.30 14.53 -25.15
CA GLY A 35 -15.65 15.22 -26.24
C GLY A 35 -16.64 15.86 -27.19
N TYR A 36 -16.13 16.57 -28.19
CA TYR A 36 -17.00 17.21 -29.18
C TYR A 36 -17.82 16.18 -29.99
N TRP A 37 -17.35 14.93 -30.12
CA TRP A 37 -18.12 13.81 -30.68
C TRP A 37 -19.43 13.49 -29.94
N ASP A 38 -19.60 13.97 -28.71
CA ASP A 38 -20.87 13.83 -27.97
C ASP A 38 -21.98 14.73 -28.52
N ALA A 39 -21.64 15.79 -29.29
CA ALA A 39 -22.62 16.65 -29.95
C ALA A 39 -23.11 16.09 -31.31
N ILE A 40 -22.54 14.98 -31.79
CA ILE A 40 -23.04 14.28 -32.98
C ILE A 40 -24.42 13.70 -32.65
N LYS A 41 -25.40 13.86 -33.55
CA LYS A 41 -26.73 13.29 -33.34
C LYS A 41 -26.68 11.78 -33.53
N TYR A 42 -27.49 11.02 -32.77
CA TYR A 42 -27.45 9.56 -32.79
C TYR A 42 -27.57 8.95 -34.19
N PHE A 43 -28.47 9.48 -35.02
CA PHE A 43 -28.69 9.00 -36.39
C PHE A 43 -27.56 9.34 -37.37
N ASP A 44 -26.66 10.27 -37.02
CA ASP A 44 -25.51 10.66 -37.86
C ASP A 44 -24.25 9.84 -37.54
N ILE A 45 -24.21 9.10 -36.42
CA ILE A 45 -23.00 8.40 -35.96
C ILE A 45 -22.58 7.30 -36.94
N ILE A 46 -23.45 6.34 -37.26
CA ILE A 46 -23.12 5.24 -38.18
C ILE A 46 -22.83 5.75 -39.60
N PRO A 47 -23.64 6.66 -40.19
CA PRO A 47 -23.33 7.25 -41.50
C PRO A 47 -21.98 7.98 -41.55
N LEU A 48 -21.55 8.62 -40.46
CA LEU A 48 -20.23 9.25 -40.39
C LEU A 48 -19.10 8.21 -40.27
N CYS A 49 -19.32 7.10 -39.57
CA CYS A 49 -18.35 6.00 -39.43
C CYS A 49 -18.10 5.25 -40.74
N ASN A 50 -19.16 4.92 -41.47
CA ASN A 50 -19.06 4.17 -42.72
C ASN A 50 -18.69 5.04 -43.92
N GLY A 51 -18.62 6.37 -43.74
CA GLY A 51 -18.23 7.34 -44.77
C GLY A 51 -19.37 7.80 -45.69
N SER A 52 -20.63 7.41 -45.42
CA SER A 52 -21.80 7.97 -46.12
C SER A 52 -21.90 9.48 -45.93
N ILE A 53 -21.51 9.97 -44.76
CA ILE A 53 -21.31 11.39 -44.46
C ILE A 53 -19.81 11.61 -44.32
N GLN A 54 -19.24 12.53 -45.11
CA GLN A 54 -17.80 12.80 -45.05
C GLN A 54 -17.42 13.67 -43.85
N ALA A 55 -18.22 14.70 -43.58
CA ALA A 55 -18.03 15.61 -42.47
C ALA A 55 -19.38 16.24 -42.07
N LEU A 56 -19.47 16.66 -40.81
CA LEU A 56 -20.63 17.36 -40.27
C LEU A 56 -20.16 18.54 -39.42
N GLU A 57 -20.84 19.68 -39.52
CA GLU A 57 -20.63 20.78 -38.58
C GLU A 57 -21.58 20.61 -37.39
N ILE A 58 -21.02 20.56 -36.19
CA ILE A 58 -21.76 20.47 -34.93
C ILE A 58 -21.41 21.64 -34.02
N ARG A 59 -22.26 21.94 -33.04
CA ARG A 59 -21.95 22.91 -31.98
C ARG A 59 -21.62 22.20 -30.69
N TRP A 60 -20.41 22.40 -30.18
CA TRP A 60 -19.97 21.92 -28.87
C TRP A 60 -19.58 23.09 -27.98
N LYS A 61 -20.26 23.25 -26.84
CA LYS A 61 -20.05 24.37 -25.89
C LYS A 61 -20.03 25.74 -26.60
N GLU A 62 -21.07 26.02 -27.39
CA GLU A 62 -21.23 27.25 -28.19
C GLU A 62 -20.20 27.47 -29.32
N LYS A 63 -19.28 26.53 -29.55
CA LYS A 63 -18.28 26.63 -30.62
C LYS A 63 -18.62 25.69 -31.78
N PRO A 64 -18.60 26.16 -33.04
CA PRO A 64 -18.71 25.28 -34.18
C PRO A 64 -17.49 24.36 -34.24
N GLN A 65 -17.71 23.09 -34.52
CA GLN A 65 -16.70 22.05 -34.68
C GLN A 65 -17.03 21.25 -35.93
N LEU A 66 -16.04 21.03 -36.78
CA LEU A 66 -16.16 20.12 -37.91
C LEU A 66 -15.75 18.73 -37.45
N VAL A 67 -16.68 17.77 -37.51
CA VAL A 67 -16.42 16.38 -37.19
C VAL A 67 -16.25 15.54 -38.44
N SER A 68 -15.41 14.54 -38.32
CA SER A 68 -15.03 13.61 -39.38
C SER A 68 -15.36 12.16 -39.00
N ARG A 69 -15.04 11.22 -39.88
CA ARG A 69 -15.14 9.77 -39.62
C ARG A 69 -14.47 9.35 -38.31
N ALA A 70 -13.31 9.91 -37.98
CA ALA A 70 -12.59 9.59 -36.74
C ALA A 70 -13.42 9.91 -35.49
N ASP A 71 -14.26 10.95 -35.56
CA ASP A 71 -15.10 11.40 -34.45
C ASP A 71 -16.42 10.63 -34.39
N GLY A 72 -16.93 10.23 -35.55
CA GLY A 72 -18.00 9.22 -35.64
C GLY A 72 -17.60 7.95 -34.91
N VAL A 73 -16.39 7.43 -35.18
CA VAL A 73 -15.87 6.22 -34.52
C VAL A 73 -15.79 6.41 -33.00
N ARG A 74 -15.35 7.58 -32.51
CA ARG A 74 -15.34 7.90 -31.07
C ARG A 74 -16.74 7.97 -30.46
N ALA A 75 -17.76 8.28 -31.26
CA ALA A 75 -19.15 8.34 -30.82
C ALA A 75 -19.87 6.99 -30.80
N LEU A 76 -19.30 5.92 -31.39
CA LEU A 76 -19.91 4.58 -31.44
C LEU A 76 -20.47 4.06 -30.10
N PRO A 77 -19.80 4.23 -28.94
CA PRO A 77 -20.33 3.75 -27.67
C PRO A 77 -21.73 4.29 -27.33
N ARG A 78 -22.11 5.45 -27.89
CA ARG A 78 -23.39 6.11 -27.64
C ARG A 78 -24.57 5.42 -28.33
N VAL A 79 -24.33 4.65 -29.38
CA VAL A 79 -25.37 3.92 -30.14
C VAL A 79 -25.26 2.40 -29.98
N MET A 80 -24.26 1.92 -29.23
CA MET A 80 -23.99 0.49 -29.04
C MET A 80 -25.23 -0.31 -28.60
N ARG A 81 -26.08 0.24 -27.71
CA ARG A 81 -27.27 -0.48 -27.25
C ARG A 81 -28.43 -0.50 -28.26
N SER A 82 -28.44 0.45 -29.19
CA SER A 82 -29.53 0.61 -30.17
C SER A 82 -29.28 -0.20 -31.44
N ASP A 83 -28.02 -0.31 -31.87
CA ASP A 83 -27.63 -0.94 -33.13
C ASP A 83 -26.31 -1.70 -32.97
N GLN A 84 -26.36 -2.83 -32.25
CA GLN A 84 -25.17 -3.61 -31.85
C GLN A 84 -24.38 -4.10 -33.06
N ASP A 85 -25.05 -4.74 -34.01
CA ASP A 85 -24.42 -5.34 -35.18
C ASP A 85 -23.69 -4.29 -36.03
N ALA A 86 -24.34 -3.16 -36.32
CA ALA A 86 -23.70 -2.09 -37.09
C ALA A 86 -22.52 -1.47 -36.34
N VAL A 87 -22.63 -1.29 -35.02
CA VAL A 87 -21.53 -0.75 -34.22
C VAL A 87 -20.34 -1.70 -34.19
N GLN A 88 -20.56 -3.01 -34.03
CA GLN A 88 -19.51 -4.01 -34.08
C GLN A 88 -18.81 -4.03 -35.43
N GLU A 89 -19.58 -4.07 -36.52
CA GLU A 89 -19.04 -4.04 -37.87
C GLU A 89 -18.18 -2.80 -38.09
N GLN A 90 -18.69 -1.61 -37.76
CA GLN A 90 -17.96 -0.36 -37.93
C GLN A 90 -16.72 -0.27 -37.03
N LEU A 91 -16.79 -0.79 -35.80
CA LEU A 91 -15.65 -0.82 -34.90
C LEU A 91 -14.55 -1.75 -35.41
N LYS A 92 -14.88 -2.96 -35.87
CA LYS A 92 -13.91 -3.90 -36.46
C LYS A 92 -13.25 -3.32 -37.70
N LEU A 93 -14.03 -2.72 -38.60
CA LEU A 93 -13.50 -2.01 -39.77
C LEU A 93 -12.57 -0.86 -39.38
N ALA A 94 -12.89 -0.12 -38.32
CA ALA A 94 -12.07 0.99 -37.85
C ALA A 94 -10.78 0.53 -37.16
N LEU A 95 -10.79 -0.61 -36.44
CA LEU A 95 -9.60 -1.20 -35.82
C LEU A 95 -8.59 -1.68 -36.87
N SER A 96 -9.07 -2.16 -38.02
CA SER A 96 -8.23 -2.65 -39.13
C SER A 96 -8.00 -1.60 -40.23
N ASP A 97 -8.33 -0.33 -39.98
CA ASP A 97 -8.24 0.73 -41.00
C ASP A 97 -6.79 1.08 -41.36
N VAL A 98 -6.56 1.48 -42.61
CA VAL A 98 -5.23 1.90 -43.09
C VAL A 98 -4.74 3.17 -42.37
N LYS A 99 -5.65 4.10 -42.04
CA LYS A 99 -5.32 5.37 -41.38
C LYS A 99 -5.16 5.17 -39.87
N SER A 100 -3.99 5.52 -39.34
CA SER A 100 -3.71 5.37 -37.91
C SER A 100 -4.63 6.20 -37.01
N GLU A 101 -5.08 7.38 -37.47
CA GLU A 101 -6.06 8.20 -36.75
C GLU A 101 -7.38 7.45 -36.49
N ILE A 102 -7.85 6.66 -37.47
CA ILE A 102 -9.09 5.88 -37.35
C ILE A 102 -8.89 4.74 -36.36
N ARG A 103 -7.75 4.02 -36.43
CA ARG A 103 -7.40 2.97 -35.47
C ARG A 103 -7.29 3.51 -34.03
N VAL A 104 -6.70 4.70 -33.85
CA VAL A 104 -6.64 5.39 -32.55
C VAL A 104 -8.05 5.71 -32.03
N SER A 105 -8.94 6.22 -32.88
CA SER A 105 -10.34 6.45 -32.52
C SER A 105 -11.09 5.16 -32.18
N ALA A 106 -10.79 4.07 -32.88
CA ALA A 106 -11.40 2.77 -32.61
C ALA A 106 -10.94 2.21 -31.26
N LEU A 107 -9.65 2.30 -30.94
CA LEU A 107 -9.08 1.93 -29.64
C LEU A 107 -9.62 2.78 -28.48
N PHE A 108 -10.01 4.03 -28.75
CA PHE A 108 -10.73 4.85 -27.77
C PHE A 108 -12.12 4.28 -27.46
N SER A 109 -12.86 3.84 -28.49
CA SER A 109 -14.23 3.32 -28.32
C SER A 109 -14.29 1.89 -27.79
N LEU A 110 -13.28 1.08 -28.11
CA LEU A 110 -13.23 -0.36 -27.82
C LEU A 110 -13.59 -0.70 -26.37
N PRO A 111 -13.01 -0.08 -25.33
CA PRO A 111 -13.30 -0.47 -23.94
C PRO A 111 -14.78 -0.38 -23.58
N TYR A 112 -15.48 0.60 -24.16
CA TYR A 112 -16.88 0.90 -23.85
C TYR A 112 -17.83 0.02 -24.66
N CYS A 113 -17.48 -0.24 -25.91
CA CYS A 113 -18.17 -1.16 -26.78
C CYS A 113 -18.10 -2.61 -26.25
N ALA A 114 -16.93 -3.02 -25.76
CA ALA A 114 -16.69 -4.36 -25.20
C ALA A 114 -17.57 -4.70 -23.98
N LEU A 115 -18.11 -3.69 -23.27
CA LEU A 115 -19.03 -3.90 -22.13
C LEU A 115 -20.35 -4.53 -22.55
N VAL A 116 -20.76 -4.31 -23.81
CA VAL A 116 -21.98 -4.90 -24.37
C VAL A 116 -21.64 -6.20 -25.07
N GLU A 117 -20.62 -6.18 -25.93
CA GLU A 117 -20.19 -7.34 -26.70
C GLU A 117 -18.70 -7.23 -27.02
N ALA A 118 -17.95 -8.25 -26.61
CA ALA A 118 -16.50 -8.26 -26.64
C ALA A 118 -15.90 -9.16 -27.75
N ASP A 119 -16.74 -9.84 -28.51
CA ASP A 119 -16.33 -10.89 -29.45
C ASP A 119 -15.32 -10.35 -30.48
N GLU A 120 -14.16 -11.01 -30.57
CA GLU A 120 -13.02 -10.69 -31.46
C GLU A 120 -12.34 -9.33 -31.23
N LEU A 121 -12.88 -8.44 -30.39
CA LEU A 121 -12.29 -7.12 -30.14
C LEU A 121 -10.90 -7.22 -29.51
N PHE A 122 -10.68 -8.21 -28.64
CA PHE A 122 -9.39 -8.41 -27.99
C PHE A 122 -8.33 -9.02 -28.91
N GLU A 123 -8.72 -9.73 -29.97
CA GLU A 123 -7.77 -10.18 -31.01
C GLU A 123 -7.25 -8.99 -31.81
N HIS A 124 -8.14 -8.07 -32.19
CA HIS A 124 -7.73 -6.81 -32.83
C HIS A 124 -6.85 -5.97 -31.89
N LEU A 125 -7.19 -5.86 -30.60
CA LEU A 125 -6.35 -5.16 -29.63
C LEU A 125 -4.95 -5.77 -29.54
N ARG A 126 -4.84 -7.10 -29.53
CA ARG A 126 -3.58 -7.84 -29.51
C ARG A 126 -2.71 -7.47 -30.71
N GLU A 127 -3.28 -7.42 -31.90
CA GLU A 127 -2.56 -7.00 -33.11
C GLU A 127 -2.10 -5.54 -33.02
N LEU A 128 -2.96 -4.64 -32.55
CA LEU A 128 -2.67 -3.20 -32.48
C LEU A 128 -1.64 -2.80 -31.41
N ILE A 129 -1.38 -3.66 -30.43
CA ILE A 129 -0.29 -3.47 -29.46
C ILE A 129 1.08 -3.44 -30.16
N ASP A 130 1.23 -4.17 -31.26
CA ASP A 130 2.45 -4.23 -32.08
C ASP A 130 2.32 -3.47 -33.42
N ASP A 131 1.33 -2.57 -33.52
CA ASP A 131 1.11 -1.72 -34.70
C ASP A 131 2.38 -0.95 -35.10
N ILE A 132 2.55 -0.65 -36.39
CA ILE A 132 3.71 0.08 -36.91
C ILE A 132 3.75 1.53 -36.38
N ASP A 133 2.58 2.18 -36.27
CA ASP A 133 2.44 3.55 -35.80
C ASP A 133 2.57 3.62 -34.25
N PRO A 134 3.54 4.38 -33.73
CA PRO A 134 3.71 4.56 -32.28
C PRO A 134 2.49 5.14 -31.57
N LEU A 135 1.69 5.99 -32.23
CA LEU A 135 0.47 6.56 -31.65
C LEU A 135 -0.60 5.48 -31.46
N VAL A 136 -0.73 4.56 -32.41
CA VAL A 136 -1.66 3.43 -32.31
C VAL A 136 -1.24 2.50 -31.18
N ARG A 137 0.05 2.12 -31.10
CA ARG A 137 0.56 1.30 -29.99
C ARG A 137 0.31 1.93 -28.63
N ASN A 138 0.57 3.24 -28.47
CA ASN A 138 0.32 3.93 -27.21
C ASN A 138 -1.18 3.93 -26.86
N SER A 139 -2.06 4.14 -27.84
CA SER A 139 -3.51 4.05 -27.67
C SER A 139 -3.94 2.62 -27.33
N ALA A 140 -3.30 1.59 -27.90
CA ALA A 140 -3.59 0.19 -27.63
C ALA A 140 -3.20 -0.19 -26.19
N SER A 141 -2.00 0.20 -25.73
CA SER A 141 -1.61 0.02 -24.33
C SER A 141 -2.54 0.77 -23.37
N LYS A 142 -3.04 1.95 -23.76
CA LYS A 142 -4.02 2.69 -22.94
C LYS A 142 -5.40 2.03 -22.93
N CYS A 143 -5.83 1.48 -24.06
CA CYS A 143 -7.03 0.66 -24.16
C CYS A 143 -6.91 -0.56 -23.23
N LEU A 144 -5.79 -1.30 -23.29
CA LEU A 144 -5.50 -2.43 -22.41
C LEU A 144 -5.54 -2.04 -20.93
N GLU A 145 -5.00 -0.88 -20.56
CA GLU A 145 -5.06 -0.35 -19.19
C GLU A 145 -6.50 -0.24 -18.67
N ILE A 146 -7.46 0.10 -19.54
CA ILE A 146 -8.88 0.25 -19.20
C ILE A 146 -9.60 -1.10 -19.20
N VAL A 147 -9.33 -1.97 -20.18
CA VAL A 147 -10.07 -3.24 -20.32
C VAL A 147 -9.59 -4.33 -19.38
N ALA A 148 -8.31 -4.36 -18.98
CA ALA A 148 -7.78 -5.47 -18.17
C ALA A 148 -8.43 -5.63 -16.78
N PRO A 149 -8.77 -4.56 -16.04
CA PRO A 149 -9.54 -4.68 -14.80
C PRO A 149 -10.97 -5.20 -15.00
N VAL A 150 -11.54 -5.08 -16.20
CA VAL A 150 -12.92 -5.49 -16.50
C VAL A 150 -12.96 -6.89 -17.09
N PHE A 151 -12.01 -7.22 -17.96
CA PHE A 151 -11.92 -8.47 -18.72
C PHE A 151 -10.60 -9.22 -18.44
N PRO A 152 -10.27 -9.51 -17.17
CA PRO A 152 -8.94 -9.99 -16.79
C PRO A 152 -8.51 -11.24 -17.57
N SER A 153 -9.43 -12.19 -17.79
CA SER A 153 -9.12 -13.43 -18.52
C SER A 153 -8.91 -13.22 -20.03
N ALA A 154 -9.61 -12.25 -20.64
CA ALA A 154 -9.44 -11.99 -22.07
C ALA A 154 -8.15 -11.21 -22.35
N THR A 155 -7.65 -10.49 -21.34
CA THR A 155 -6.48 -9.62 -21.46
C THR A 155 -5.20 -10.21 -20.88
N GLU A 156 -5.26 -11.40 -20.29
CA GLU A 156 -4.17 -11.97 -19.49
C GLU A 156 -2.85 -12.03 -20.26
N GLU A 157 -2.85 -12.66 -21.44
CA GLU A 157 -1.64 -12.84 -22.26
C GLU A 157 -1.07 -11.50 -22.73
N MET A 158 -1.93 -10.60 -23.21
CA MET A 158 -1.54 -9.25 -23.63
C MET A 158 -0.89 -8.48 -22.47
N LEU A 159 -1.51 -8.53 -21.28
CA LEU A 159 -0.99 -7.85 -20.10
C LEU A 159 0.34 -8.45 -19.65
N ALA A 160 0.47 -9.78 -19.66
CA ALA A 160 1.70 -10.48 -19.34
C ALA A 160 2.86 -10.06 -20.27
N GLN A 161 2.61 -9.93 -21.57
CA GLN A 161 3.59 -9.45 -22.54
C GLN A 161 3.95 -7.97 -22.30
N GLU A 162 2.94 -7.11 -22.14
CA GLU A 162 3.15 -5.67 -21.92
C GLU A 162 3.94 -5.37 -20.63
N LEU A 163 3.71 -6.12 -19.54
CA LEU A 163 4.45 -5.98 -18.28
C LEU A 163 5.97 -6.21 -18.44
N ARG A 164 6.36 -7.04 -19.43
CA ARG A 164 7.75 -7.40 -19.73
C ARG A 164 8.31 -6.64 -20.94
N SER A 165 7.49 -5.82 -21.60
CA SER A 165 7.89 -5.08 -22.81
C SER A 165 9.15 -4.27 -22.57
N SER A 166 10.06 -4.15 -23.55
CA SER A 166 11.23 -3.28 -23.43
C SER A 166 10.85 -1.79 -23.46
N ASN A 167 9.69 -1.46 -24.05
CA ASN A 167 9.17 -0.10 -24.13
C ASN A 167 8.56 0.34 -22.79
N ILE A 168 9.10 1.43 -22.24
CA ILE A 168 8.69 1.93 -20.93
C ILE A 168 7.25 2.43 -20.89
N ASN A 169 6.71 2.96 -21.99
CA ASN A 169 5.33 3.46 -22.03
C ASN A 169 4.33 2.30 -22.01
N ARG A 170 4.62 1.23 -22.78
CA ARG A 170 3.86 -0.03 -22.79
C ARG A 170 3.80 -0.64 -21.38
N ARG A 171 4.97 -0.84 -20.76
CA ARG A 171 5.06 -1.31 -19.36
C ARG A 171 4.29 -0.41 -18.40
N LYS A 172 4.45 0.90 -18.49
CA LYS A 172 3.80 1.85 -17.57
C LYS A 172 2.27 1.70 -17.58
N SER A 173 1.66 1.60 -18.76
CA SER A 173 0.22 1.37 -18.90
C SER A 173 -0.19 0.02 -18.31
N ALA A 174 0.58 -1.05 -18.56
CA ALA A 174 0.32 -2.37 -17.99
C ALA A 174 0.38 -2.38 -16.45
N TYR A 175 1.38 -1.73 -15.84
CA TYR A 175 1.47 -1.60 -14.40
C TYR A 175 0.36 -0.71 -13.80
N ASN A 176 -0.16 0.27 -14.55
CA ASN A 176 -1.35 1.00 -14.12
C ASN A 176 -2.59 0.10 -14.13
N ALA A 177 -2.75 -0.73 -15.16
CA ALA A 177 -3.82 -1.73 -15.23
C ALA A 177 -3.74 -2.67 -14.01
N LEU A 178 -2.54 -3.18 -13.71
CA LEU A 178 -2.30 -4.08 -12.59
C LEU A 178 -2.63 -3.45 -11.22
N LYS A 179 -2.39 -2.14 -11.06
CA LYS A 179 -2.80 -1.39 -9.85
C LYS A 179 -4.32 -1.29 -9.70
N GLU A 180 -5.05 -1.09 -10.80
CA GLU A 180 -6.51 -1.07 -10.78
C GLU A 180 -7.06 -2.48 -10.52
N MET A 181 -6.46 -3.51 -11.12
CA MET A 181 -6.77 -4.91 -10.86
C MET A 181 -6.57 -5.30 -9.39
N CYS A 182 -5.63 -4.70 -8.65
CA CYS A 182 -5.47 -4.98 -7.21
C CYS A 182 -6.77 -4.73 -6.40
N LYS A 183 -7.63 -3.83 -6.87
CA LYS A 183 -8.88 -3.46 -6.19
C LYS A 183 -10.02 -4.43 -6.46
N VAL A 184 -9.98 -5.14 -7.59
CA VAL A 184 -11.09 -5.94 -8.12
C VAL A 184 -10.74 -7.43 -8.19
N TRP A 185 -9.51 -7.76 -8.61
CA TRP A 185 -9.01 -9.11 -8.88
C TRP A 185 -7.63 -9.35 -8.26
N PRO A 186 -7.47 -9.24 -6.93
CA PRO A 186 -6.16 -9.39 -6.28
C PRO A 186 -5.53 -10.77 -6.54
N GLU A 187 -6.32 -11.84 -6.70
CA GLU A 187 -5.84 -13.19 -7.01
C GLU A 187 -5.16 -13.26 -8.39
N VAL A 188 -5.75 -12.61 -9.40
CA VAL A 188 -5.19 -12.54 -10.76
C VAL A 188 -3.88 -11.76 -10.75
N VAL A 189 -3.84 -10.65 -9.99
CA VAL A 189 -2.60 -9.87 -9.83
C VAL A 189 -1.49 -10.71 -9.23
N VAL A 190 -1.79 -11.53 -8.21
CA VAL A 190 -0.80 -12.40 -7.59
C VAL A 190 -0.16 -13.33 -8.63
N PHE A 191 -0.92 -13.89 -9.58
CA PHE A 191 -0.35 -14.72 -10.64
C PHE A 191 0.65 -13.96 -11.51
N HIS A 192 0.31 -12.75 -11.96
CA HIS A 192 1.24 -11.95 -12.74
C HIS A 192 2.50 -11.58 -11.93
N LEU A 193 2.36 -11.22 -10.66
CA LEU A 193 3.50 -10.87 -9.82
C LEU A 193 4.39 -12.07 -9.49
N ASP A 194 3.79 -13.25 -9.32
CA ASP A 194 4.49 -14.52 -9.09
C ASP A 194 5.48 -14.79 -10.23
N ASP A 195 5.07 -14.59 -11.47
CA ASP A 195 5.98 -14.71 -12.61
C ASP A 195 7.00 -13.57 -12.68
N LEU A 196 6.56 -12.32 -12.49
CA LEU A 196 7.43 -11.15 -12.64
C LEU A 196 8.55 -11.11 -11.60
N LEU A 197 8.29 -11.54 -10.37
CA LEU A 197 9.27 -11.57 -9.29
C LEU A 197 10.31 -12.69 -9.43
N ARG A 198 10.16 -13.58 -10.42
CA ARG A 198 11.17 -14.60 -10.76
C ARG A 198 12.02 -14.25 -11.98
N LEU A 199 11.76 -13.11 -12.61
CA LEU A 199 12.55 -12.67 -13.76
C LEU A 199 13.98 -12.32 -13.34
N GLU A 200 14.94 -12.54 -14.22
CA GLU A 200 16.35 -12.20 -13.96
C GLU A 200 16.59 -10.69 -13.88
N ASP A 201 15.83 -9.89 -14.63
CA ASP A 201 15.97 -8.43 -14.67
C ASP A 201 15.49 -7.79 -13.36
N GLU A 202 16.45 -7.31 -12.56
CA GLU A 202 16.23 -6.55 -11.33
C GLU A 202 15.20 -5.42 -11.52
N LYS A 203 15.24 -4.69 -12.64
CA LYS A 203 14.36 -3.54 -12.85
C LYS A 203 12.90 -3.97 -12.94
N LEU A 204 12.63 -5.08 -13.62
CA LEU A 204 11.27 -5.64 -13.72
C LEU A 204 10.80 -6.18 -12.37
N ARG A 205 11.66 -6.88 -11.62
CA ARG A 205 11.33 -7.33 -10.26
C ARG A 205 11.01 -6.14 -9.33
N VAL A 206 11.76 -5.05 -9.42
CA VAL A 206 11.51 -3.83 -8.64
C VAL A 206 10.16 -3.20 -8.97
N GLU A 207 9.80 -3.09 -10.26
CA GLU A 207 8.47 -2.57 -10.65
C GLU A 207 7.34 -3.49 -10.18
N ALA A 208 7.52 -4.82 -10.27
CA ALA A 208 6.58 -5.79 -9.71
C ALA A 208 6.39 -5.62 -8.20
N ALA A 209 7.49 -5.50 -7.45
CA ALA A 209 7.43 -5.33 -6.00
C ALA A 209 6.72 -4.04 -5.55
N LYS A 210 6.68 -3.00 -6.39
CA LYS A 210 5.89 -1.77 -6.11
C LYS A 210 4.37 -2.00 -6.07
N ILE A 211 3.89 -3.14 -6.57
CA ILE A 211 2.48 -3.53 -6.56
C ILE A 211 2.10 -4.32 -5.30
N LEU A 212 3.06 -4.79 -4.50
CA LEU A 212 2.78 -5.50 -3.25
C LEU A 212 2.03 -4.64 -2.19
N PRO A 213 2.34 -3.35 -1.99
CA PRO A 213 1.64 -2.52 -0.99
C PRO A 213 0.11 -2.49 -1.11
N PRO A 214 -0.52 -2.25 -2.27
CA PRO A 214 -1.98 -2.31 -2.37
C PRO A 214 -2.55 -3.71 -2.08
N LEU A 215 -1.82 -4.79 -2.36
CA LEU A 215 -2.26 -6.16 -2.07
C LEU A 215 -2.16 -6.54 -0.59
N SER A 216 -1.26 -5.91 0.17
CA SER A 216 -0.99 -6.28 1.58
C SER A 216 -2.19 -6.18 2.53
N ARG A 217 -3.29 -5.54 2.11
CA ARG A 217 -4.57 -5.49 2.86
C ARG A 217 -5.45 -6.71 2.64
N THR A 218 -5.19 -7.48 1.59
CA THR A 218 -5.96 -8.67 1.24
C THR A 218 -5.60 -9.81 2.19
N LYS A 219 -6.61 -10.53 2.69
CA LYS A 219 -6.44 -11.68 3.57
C LYS A 219 -6.18 -12.95 2.76
N SER A 220 -5.10 -12.96 1.98
CA SER A 220 -4.75 -14.08 1.11
C SER A 220 -3.36 -14.63 1.47
N ALA A 221 -3.29 -15.94 1.69
CA ALA A 221 -2.03 -16.64 1.95
C ALA A 221 -1.05 -16.47 0.78
N SER A 222 -1.52 -16.53 -0.46
CA SER A 222 -0.67 -16.37 -1.64
C SER A 222 -0.03 -14.98 -1.72
N VAL A 223 -0.74 -13.93 -1.26
CA VAL A 223 -0.17 -12.58 -1.16
C VAL A 223 0.94 -12.54 -0.10
N TRP A 224 0.72 -13.17 1.05
CA TRP A 224 1.71 -13.18 2.14
C TRP A 224 2.97 -13.97 1.77
N ASP A 225 2.81 -15.11 1.10
CA ASP A 225 3.92 -15.90 0.58
C ASP A 225 4.73 -15.10 -0.45
N LEU A 226 4.04 -14.41 -1.37
CA LEU A 226 4.68 -13.55 -2.36
C LEU A 226 5.48 -12.40 -1.71
N ILE A 227 4.92 -11.76 -0.68
CA ILE A 227 5.62 -10.73 0.10
C ILE A 227 6.84 -11.35 0.80
N GLY A 228 6.69 -12.53 1.40
CA GLY A 228 7.78 -13.25 2.06
C GLY A 228 8.93 -13.59 1.11
N TRP A 229 8.63 -14.09 -0.09
CA TRP A 229 9.63 -14.34 -1.14
C TRP A 229 10.30 -13.05 -1.60
N ALA A 230 9.55 -11.98 -1.82
CA ALA A 230 10.12 -10.69 -2.24
C ALA A 230 11.00 -10.03 -1.16
N LEU A 231 10.74 -10.31 0.13
CA LEU A 231 11.63 -9.92 1.24
C LEU A 231 12.93 -10.74 1.28
N GLY A 232 13.00 -11.87 0.58
CA GLY A 232 14.21 -12.68 0.43
C GLY A 232 14.95 -12.48 -0.89
N ASP A 233 14.54 -11.51 -1.73
CA ASP A 233 15.18 -11.26 -3.03
C ASP A 233 16.64 -10.82 -2.86
N ASP A 234 17.50 -11.20 -3.80
CA ASP A 234 18.91 -10.80 -3.81
C ASP A 234 19.08 -9.26 -3.91
N SER A 235 18.18 -8.59 -4.63
CA SER A 235 18.18 -7.13 -4.78
C SER A 235 17.62 -6.44 -3.55
N ASP A 236 18.44 -5.56 -2.98
CA ASP A 236 18.05 -4.69 -1.88
C ASP A 236 16.87 -3.77 -2.23
N LYS A 237 16.76 -3.33 -3.50
CA LYS A 237 15.64 -2.51 -3.98
C LYS A 237 14.32 -3.27 -3.98
N VAL A 238 14.33 -4.55 -4.38
CA VAL A 238 13.14 -5.41 -4.36
C VAL A 238 12.70 -5.64 -2.91
N ARG A 239 13.62 -6.06 -2.05
CA ARG A 239 13.35 -6.21 -0.61
C ARG A 239 12.81 -4.93 0.01
N ALA A 240 13.37 -3.77 -0.35
CA ALA A 240 12.91 -2.49 0.16
C ALA A 240 11.47 -2.15 -0.25
N GLN A 241 11.05 -2.50 -1.48
CA GLN A 241 9.64 -2.33 -1.87
C GLN A 241 8.71 -3.30 -1.13
N ALA A 242 9.11 -4.56 -0.98
CA ALA A 242 8.36 -5.56 -0.23
C ALA A 242 8.21 -5.17 1.25
N ALA A 243 9.26 -4.63 1.87
CA ALA A 243 9.25 -4.19 3.27
C ALA A 243 8.23 -3.09 3.57
N ARG A 244 7.83 -2.28 2.57
CA ARG A 244 6.78 -1.26 2.72
C ARG A 244 5.41 -1.85 3.05
N THR A 245 5.21 -3.15 2.82
CA THR A 245 3.98 -3.86 3.20
C THR A 245 3.90 -4.16 4.70
N LEU A 246 5.04 -4.25 5.39
CA LEU A 246 5.12 -4.71 6.78
C LEU A 246 4.27 -3.89 7.75
N PRO A 247 4.21 -2.54 7.69
CA PRO A 247 3.34 -1.77 8.58
C PRO A 247 1.85 -2.06 8.36
N THR A 248 1.45 -2.34 7.11
CA THR A 248 0.06 -2.69 6.80
C THR A 248 -0.26 -4.09 7.31
N LEU A 249 0.65 -5.05 7.12
CA LEU A 249 0.51 -6.40 7.66
C LEU A 249 0.52 -6.41 9.19
N ALA A 250 1.31 -5.54 9.84
CA ALA A 250 1.31 -5.41 11.30
C ALA A 250 -0.06 -5.03 11.86
N ALA A 251 -0.79 -4.15 11.15
CA ALA A 251 -2.14 -3.75 11.54
C ALA A 251 -3.20 -4.80 11.17
N ALA A 252 -3.12 -5.36 9.96
CA ALA A 252 -4.18 -6.25 9.43
C ALA A 252 -3.99 -7.73 9.83
N GLN A 253 -2.75 -8.20 9.87
CA GLN A 253 -2.38 -9.61 10.09
C GLN A 253 -1.12 -9.77 10.97
N PRO A 254 -1.18 -9.39 12.28
CA PRO A 254 0.01 -9.30 13.15
C PRO A 254 0.84 -10.59 13.26
N ARG A 255 0.19 -11.76 13.22
CA ARG A 255 0.88 -13.06 13.28
C ARG A 255 1.83 -13.28 12.10
N ILE A 256 1.40 -12.91 10.89
CA ILE A 256 2.21 -13.01 9.68
C ILE A 256 3.29 -11.94 9.70
N ALA A 257 2.94 -10.71 10.07
CA ALA A 257 3.89 -9.61 10.17
C ALA A 257 5.06 -9.94 11.12
N LYS A 258 4.79 -10.56 12.28
CA LYS A 258 5.82 -10.99 13.23
C LYS A 258 6.87 -11.87 12.57
N ILE A 259 6.46 -12.86 11.79
CA ILE A 259 7.37 -13.78 11.08
C ILE A 259 8.21 -13.03 10.04
N LEU A 260 7.59 -12.15 9.26
CA LEU A 260 8.28 -11.43 8.19
C LEU A 260 9.22 -10.32 8.70
N ILE A 261 8.91 -9.72 9.85
CA ILE A 261 9.74 -8.69 10.50
C ILE A 261 11.03 -9.29 11.05
N GLU A 262 11.02 -10.52 11.56
CA GLU A 262 12.23 -11.19 12.09
C GLU A 262 13.38 -11.16 11.07
N ASN A 263 13.09 -11.46 9.80
CA ASN A 263 14.09 -11.43 8.73
C ASN A 263 14.42 -10.00 8.28
N SER A 264 13.41 -9.14 8.20
CA SER A 264 13.56 -7.79 7.64
C SER A 264 14.23 -6.79 8.59
N LEU A 265 14.16 -7.03 9.91
CA LEU A 265 14.73 -6.16 10.94
C LEU A 265 16.26 -6.14 10.86
N PHE A 266 16.88 -7.26 10.51
CA PHE A 266 18.34 -7.42 10.43
C PHE A 266 18.88 -7.40 9.01
N ASP A 267 18.10 -6.90 8.05
CA ASP A 267 18.53 -6.80 6.65
C ASP A 267 19.77 -5.91 6.51
N THR A 268 20.64 -6.19 5.56
CA THR A 268 21.82 -5.36 5.28
C THR A 268 21.44 -3.95 4.81
N CYS A 269 20.28 -3.79 4.17
CA CYS A 269 19.80 -2.53 3.63
C CYS A 269 18.91 -1.75 4.62
N ALA A 270 19.31 -0.52 4.94
CA ALA A 270 18.56 0.36 5.84
C ALA A 270 17.13 0.68 5.36
N ALA A 271 16.89 0.64 4.04
CA ALA A 271 15.57 0.88 3.45
C ALA A 271 14.58 -0.26 3.74
N VAL A 272 15.07 -1.48 4.02
CA VAL A 272 14.28 -2.64 4.45
C VAL A 272 14.01 -2.57 5.96
N ARG A 273 15.05 -2.25 6.74
CA ARG A 273 14.97 -2.17 8.20
C ARG A 273 14.01 -1.10 8.70
N LYS A 274 13.94 0.07 8.06
CA LYS A 274 13.06 1.19 8.47
C LYS A 274 11.58 0.83 8.50
N PRO A 275 10.97 0.28 7.43
CA PRO A 275 9.60 -0.23 7.47
C PRO A 275 9.39 -1.34 8.51
N ALA A 276 10.34 -2.26 8.65
CA ALA A 276 10.27 -3.33 9.64
C ALA A 276 10.21 -2.78 11.07
N LEU A 277 11.05 -1.79 11.40
CA LEU A 277 11.02 -1.09 12.70
C LEU A 277 9.69 -0.37 12.96
N ARG A 278 9.12 0.30 11.94
CA ARG A 278 7.82 0.95 12.08
C ARG A 278 6.71 -0.06 12.36
N ALA A 279 6.74 -1.19 11.66
CA ALA A 279 5.80 -2.28 11.86
C ALA A 279 5.95 -2.87 13.27
N LEU A 280 7.19 -3.12 13.70
CA LEU A 280 7.52 -3.62 15.04
C LEU A 280 6.95 -2.73 16.16
N ASN A 281 7.19 -1.42 16.09
CA ASN A 281 6.72 -0.47 17.10
C ASN A 281 5.19 -0.35 17.18
N SER A 282 4.48 -0.70 16.11
CA SER A 282 3.02 -0.58 16.02
C SER A 282 2.26 -1.80 16.54
N MET A 283 2.94 -2.93 16.73
CA MET A 283 2.30 -4.17 17.16
C MET A 283 2.31 -4.31 18.68
N ASP A 284 1.32 -5.02 19.21
CA ASP A 284 1.41 -5.56 20.57
C ASP A 284 2.15 -6.88 20.48
N ILE A 285 3.41 -6.87 20.91
CA ILE A 285 4.30 -8.00 20.71
C ILE A 285 4.66 -8.58 22.06
N THR A 286 4.33 -9.85 22.22
CA THR A 286 4.65 -10.64 23.41
C THR A 286 5.19 -12.02 22.99
N GLY A 287 5.84 -12.69 23.93
CA GLY A 287 6.28 -14.09 23.81
C GLY A 287 7.74 -14.27 23.40
N PHE A 288 8.24 -15.48 23.66
CA PHE A 288 9.66 -15.85 23.62
C PHE A 288 10.42 -15.41 22.36
N ARG A 289 9.85 -15.62 21.16
CA ARG A 289 10.50 -15.21 19.90
C ARG A 289 10.77 -13.71 19.85
N MET A 290 9.85 -12.91 20.39
CA MET A 290 10.05 -11.46 20.41
C MET A 290 11.09 -11.04 21.45
N ASN A 291 11.09 -11.68 22.62
CA ASN A 291 12.12 -11.41 23.63
C ASN A 291 13.51 -11.65 23.05
N ARG A 292 13.70 -12.77 22.34
CA ARG A 292 14.94 -13.06 21.62
C ARG A 292 15.25 -11.99 20.56
N LEU A 293 14.28 -11.65 19.70
CA LEU A 293 14.45 -10.64 18.65
C LEU A 293 14.85 -9.27 19.22
N CYS A 294 14.28 -8.87 20.37
CA CYS A 294 14.64 -7.63 21.06
C CYS A 294 16.05 -7.67 21.67
N VAL A 295 16.45 -8.78 22.29
CA VAL A 295 17.82 -8.91 22.83
C VAL A 295 18.85 -8.85 21.71
N ASP A 296 18.62 -9.57 20.62
CA ASP A 296 19.50 -9.57 19.44
C ASP A 296 19.56 -8.16 18.81
N GLY A 297 18.41 -7.50 18.65
CA GLY A 297 18.34 -6.15 18.09
C GLY A 297 18.91 -5.05 18.98
N ALA A 298 18.89 -5.22 20.30
CA ALA A 298 19.55 -4.30 21.23
C ALA A 298 21.08 -4.28 21.10
N ARG A 299 21.68 -5.29 20.44
CA ARG A 299 23.13 -5.34 20.13
C ARG A 299 23.46 -5.03 18.67
N HIS A 300 22.47 -4.63 17.89
CA HIS A 300 22.64 -4.41 16.45
C HIS A 300 23.58 -3.22 16.14
N THR A 301 24.26 -3.27 15.00
CA THR A 301 25.18 -2.19 14.57
C THR A 301 24.46 -0.86 14.34
N ASP A 302 23.27 -0.93 13.74
CA ASP A 302 22.35 0.21 13.53
C ASP A 302 21.75 0.69 14.85
N PRO A 303 22.06 1.92 15.30
CA PRO A 303 21.57 2.42 16.58
C PRO A 303 20.07 2.68 16.63
N ALA A 304 19.42 2.90 15.47
CA ALA A 304 17.96 3.06 15.44
C ALA A 304 17.25 1.75 15.83
N ILE A 305 17.86 0.61 15.49
CA ILE A 305 17.36 -0.71 15.89
C ILE A 305 17.59 -0.94 17.36
N ARG A 306 18.81 -0.66 17.85
CA ARG A 306 19.10 -0.77 19.28
C ARG A 306 18.10 0.02 20.11
N ARG A 307 17.89 1.30 19.75
CA ARG A 307 16.92 2.18 20.41
C ARG A 307 15.52 1.58 20.45
N ALA A 308 15.02 1.10 19.31
CA ALA A 308 13.68 0.53 19.24
C ALA A 308 13.55 -0.72 20.10
N CYS A 309 14.54 -1.61 20.06
CA CYS A 309 14.54 -2.83 20.86
C CYS A 309 14.67 -2.56 22.37
N ILE A 310 15.48 -1.58 22.78
CA ILE A 310 15.61 -1.15 24.17
C ILE A 310 14.28 -0.59 24.69
N LEU A 311 13.60 0.27 23.92
CA LEU A 311 12.30 0.82 24.30
C LEU A 311 11.19 -0.23 24.43
N MET A 312 11.37 -1.40 23.83
CA MET A 312 10.42 -2.51 23.96
C MET A 312 10.64 -3.35 25.22
N MET A 313 11.80 -3.25 25.87
CA MET A 313 12.14 -4.11 27.02
C MET A 313 11.12 -4.06 28.16
N PRO A 314 10.61 -2.88 28.59
CA PRO A 314 9.60 -2.81 29.66
C PRO A 314 8.30 -3.54 29.35
N ARG A 315 8.01 -3.78 28.07
CA ARG A 315 6.79 -4.49 27.62
C ARG A 315 6.99 -6.00 27.52
N LEU A 316 8.23 -6.47 27.43
CA LEU A 316 8.58 -7.86 27.08
C LEU A 316 9.18 -8.65 28.24
N PHE A 317 9.82 -7.97 29.19
CA PHE A 317 10.57 -8.57 30.27
C PHE A 317 9.96 -8.19 31.62
N THR A 318 10.15 -9.05 32.61
CA THR A 318 9.92 -8.67 34.01
C THR A 318 10.94 -7.61 34.44
N GLU A 319 10.66 -6.84 35.50
CA GLU A 319 11.57 -5.79 35.97
C GLU A 319 12.99 -6.32 36.24
N THR A 320 13.10 -7.49 36.85
CA THR A 320 14.40 -8.14 37.12
C THR A 320 15.13 -8.51 35.82
N GLU A 321 14.45 -9.15 34.87
CA GLU A 321 15.06 -9.51 33.58
C GLU A 321 15.47 -8.28 32.78
N MET A 322 14.60 -7.26 32.75
CA MET A 322 14.87 -5.98 32.10
C MET A 322 16.13 -5.32 32.67
N ARG A 323 16.26 -5.23 34.00
CA ARG A 323 17.44 -4.66 34.67
C ARG A 323 18.71 -5.43 34.35
N ILE A 324 18.65 -6.76 34.32
CA ILE A 324 19.79 -7.60 33.93
C ILE A 324 20.21 -7.31 32.49
N GLN A 325 19.26 -7.28 31.54
CA GLN A 325 19.56 -6.99 30.14
C GLN A 325 20.10 -5.56 29.96
N ALA A 326 19.49 -4.57 30.62
CA ALA A 326 19.94 -3.18 30.55
C ALA A 326 21.37 -3.01 31.08
N SER A 327 21.68 -3.63 32.22
CA SER A 327 23.01 -3.62 32.83
C SER A 327 24.08 -4.26 31.94
N ASP A 328 23.73 -5.35 31.24
CA ASP A 328 24.67 -5.99 30.32
C ASP A 328 24.91 -5.15 29.06
N LEU A 329 23.86 -4.51 28.51
CA LEU A 329 23.97 -3.64 27.34
C LEU A 329 24.78 -2.37 27.63
N LEU A 330 24.67 -1.80 28.84
CA LEU A 330 25.44 -0.62 29.26
C LEU A 330 26.96 -0.80 29.14
N ARG A 331 27.45 -2.03 29.34
CA ARG A 331 28.89 -2.35 29.26
C ARG A 331 29.47 -2.15 27.86
N HIS A 332 28.62 -2.15 26.84
CA HIS A 332 29.03 -2.15 25.43
C HIS A 332 28.43 -0.99 24.63
N GLU A 333 27.45 -0.27 25.16
CA GLU A 333 26.82 0.85 24.46
C GLU A 333 27.75 2.06 24.41
N THR A 334 27.77 2.72 23.26
CA THR A 334 28.64 3.88 22.98
C THR A 334 27.84 5.16 22.78
N LYS A 335 26.54 5.05 22.49
CA LYS A 335 25.68 6.19 22.21
C LYS A 335 25.15 6.84 23.49
N PRO A 336 25.42 8.14 23.72
CA PRO A 336 24.97 8.83 24.94
C PRO A 336 23.47 8.76 25.19
N ASP A 337 22.65 8.92 24.14
CA ASP A 337 21.19 8.86 24.25
C ASP A 337 20.67 7.47 24.65
N LEU A 338 21.36 6.41 24.24
CA LEU A 338 21.01 5.04 24.60
C LEU A 338 21.56 4.64 25.97
N ILE A 339 22.73 5.15 26.36
CA ILE A 339 23.28 4.98 27.71
C ILE A 339 22.29 5.54 28.74
N LEU A 340 21.81 6.78 28.54
CA LEU A 340 20.82 7.39 29.44
C LEU A 340 19.54 6.55 29.57
N LEU A 341 19.04 6.03 28.44
CA LEU A 341 17.85 5.18 28.44
C LEU A 341 18.10 3.86 29.19
N LEU A 342 19.26 3.24 29.00
CA LEU A 342 19.60 1.99 29.67
C LEU A 342 19.90 2.19 31.17
N GLU A 343 20.50 3.31 31.56
CA GLU A 343 20.70 3.70 32.96
C GLU A 343 19.35 3.78 33.68
N GLU A 344 18.38 4.47 33.07
CA GLU A 344 17.00 4.56 33.58
C GLU A 344 16.36 3.18 33.74
N LEU A 345 16.51 2.29 32.75
CA LEU A 345 15.97 0.93 32.80
C LEU A 345 16.71 -0.02 33.77
N SER A 346 17.99 0.26 34.06
CA SER A 346 18.80 -0.55 34.97
C SER A 346 18.57 -0.19 36.45
N ARG A 347 18.07 1.02 36.72
CA ARG A 347 17.90 1.55 38.07
C ARG A 347 16.90 0.72 38.87
N ASP A 348 17.28 0.37 40.09
CA ASP A 348 16.38 -0.26 41.04
C ASP A 348 15.82 0.80 42.01
N PRO A 349 14.54 1.21 41.92
CA PRO A 349 13.99 2.21 42.84
C PRO A 349 13.96 1.74 44.30
N GLU A 350 13.96 0.42 44.57
CA GLU A 350 14.00 -0.12 45.94
C GLU A 350 15.38 0.08 46.59
N ILE A 351 16.45 0.12 45.79
CA ILE A 351 17.84 0.15 46.28
C ILE A 351 18.52 1.51 45.99
N ASP A 352 18.27 2.09 44.84
CA ASP A 352 18.87 3.32 44.31
C ASP A 352 17.91 4.52 44.29
N GLY A 353 16.67 4.33 44.77
CA GLY A 353 15.68 5.40 44.94
C GLY A 353 16.03 6.35 46.09
N GLY A 354 15.41 7.54 46.07
CA GLY A 354 15.44 8.44 47.22
C GLY A 354 14.77 7.83 48.46
N GLU A 355 14.93 8.43 49.64
CA GLU A 355 14.29 7.95 50.88
C GLU A 355 12.77 7.79 50.73
N ASP A 356 12.10 8.76 50.10
CA ASP A 356 10.66 8.71 49.83
C ASP A 356 10.27 7.55 48.89
N GLU A 357 11.12 7.23 47.93
CA GLU A 357 10.85 6.16 46.97
C GLU A 357 11.01 4.80 47.63
N LYS A 358 12.08 4.62 48.40
CA LYS A 358 12.35 3.42 49.22
C LYS A 358 11.24 3.18 50.24
N ASN A 359 10.79 4.25 50.90
CA ASN A 359 9.72 4.19 51.90
C ASN A 359 8.37 3.74 51.32
N ARG A 360 8.14 3.85 50.00
CA ARG A 360 6.92 3.31 49.34
C ARG A 360 6.90 1.79 49.26
N TYR A 361 8.07 1.14 49.22
CA TYR A 361 8.20 -0.31 49.11
C TYR A 361 8.35 -1.00 50.48
N LEU A 362 8.62 -0.23 51.54
CA LEU A 362 8.60 -0.73 52.92
C LEU A 362 7.16 -0.96 53.38
N ALA A 363 6.94 -2.04 54.15
CA ALA A 363 5.68 -2.23 54.85
C ALA A 363 5.43 -1.03 55.78
N LYS A 364 4.15 -0.60 55.89
CA LYS A 364 3.78 0.43 56.87
C LYS A 364 4.34 0.03 58.23
N ALA A 365 5.14 0.92 58.82
CA ALA A 365 5.75 0.66 60.11
C ALA A 365 4.66 0.22 61.10
N PRO A 366 4.88 -0.86 61.88
CA PRO A 366 3.98 -1.20 62.96
C PRO A 366 3.83 0.05 63.85
N PRO A 367 2.60 0.35 64.33
CA PRO A 367 2.40 1.51 65.18
C PRO A 367 3.36 1.40 66.36
N ALA A 368 4.09 2.47 66.65
CA ALA A 368 5.02 2.50 67.79
C ALA A 368 4.25 2.07 69.03
N THR A 369 4.76 1.14 69.82
CA THR A 369 4.09 0.67 71.04
C THR A 369 4.86 1.11 72.27
N ASP A 370 4.16 1.47 73.33
CA ASP A 370 4.79 1.69 74.65
C ASP A 370 5.31 0.36 75.24
N ILE A 371 6.00 0.43 76.38
CA ILE A 371 6.55 -0.69 77.16
C ILE A 371 5.55 -1.84 77.41
N ASP A 372 4.24 -1.55 77.37
CA ASP A 372 3.15 -2.51 77.58
C ASP A 372 2.48 -3.00 76.28
N GLY A 373 3.05 -2.69 75.10
CA GLY A 373 2.56 -3.18 73.81
C GLY A 373 1.34 -2.43 73.24
N ILE A 374 1.00 -1.26 73.78
CA ILE A 374 -0.15 -0.44 73.33
C ILE A 374 0.29 0.49 72.18
N PRO A 375 -0.42 0.54 71.04
CA PRO A 375 -0.14 1.46 69.94
C PRO A 375 -0.21 2.94 70.36
N ILE A 376 0.93 3.63 70.30
CA ILE A 376 1.09 5.07 70.37
C ILE A 376 0.52 5.66 69.08
N LEU A 377 -0.70 6.19 69.17
CA LEU A 377 -1.30 6.93 68.06
C LEU A 377 -0.59 8.28 67.93
N PRO A 378 -0.25 8.73 66.71
CA PRO A 378 0.18 10.11 66.51
C PRO A 378 -0.95 11.05 66.95
N PRO A 379 -0.64 12.23 67.53
CA PRO A 379 -1.66 13.17 67.95
C PRO A 379 -2.56 13.55 66.77
N ALA A 380 -3.88 13.48 66.98
CA ALA A 380 -4.88 13.74 65.97
C ALA A 380 -4.77 15.17 65.39
N ASP A 381 -4.69 15.25 64.06
CA ASP A 381 -4.93 16.41 63.18
C ASP A 381 -4.57 17.81 63.71
N LEU A 382 -3.39 18.31 63.32
CA LEU A 382 -3.24 19.74 63.03
C LEU A 382 -3.61 19.97 61.56
N SER A 383 -4.70 20.71 61.35
CA SER A 383 -5.16 21.17 60.03
C SER A 383 -4.11 22.07 59.35
N PRO A 384 -4.13 22.21 58.01
CA PRO A 384 -2.99 22.68 57.22
C PRO A 384 -2.72 24.18 57.43
N GLN A 385 -1.50 24.53 57.84
CA GLN A 385 -1.07 25.93 57.81
C GLN A 385 -0.90 26.37 56.35
N LYS A 386 -1.85 27.20 55.91
CA LYS A 386 -1.77 28.08 54.75
C LYS A 386 -0.39 28.75 54.66
N GLN A 387 0.13 28.81 53.43
CA GLN A 387 1.31 29.55 53.02
C GLN A 387 1.41 30.93 53.72
N LEU A 388 2.57 31.21 54.32
CA LEU A 388 3.06 32.57 54.52
C LEU A 388 4.16 32.81 53.49
N SER A 389 3.81 33.56 52.44
CA SER A 389 4.80 34.26 51.66
C SER A 389 5.32 35.43 52.50
N SER A 390 6.62 35.46 52.74
CA SER A 390 7.31 36.71 53.05
C SER A 390 8.64 36.68 52.32
N GLN A 391 8.67 37.32 51.15
CA GLN A 391 9.86 38.00 50.70
C GLN A 391 10.23 38.99 51.80
N GLU A 392 11.41 38.86 52.40
CA GLU A 392 12.10 40.02 52.95
C GLU A 392 13.52 40.10 52.43
N LYS A 393 13.78 41.29 51.89
CA LYS A 393 14.91 41.71 51.10
C LYS A 393 16.17 41.71 51.96
N ARG A 394 17.30 41.37 51.30
CA ARG A 394 18.59 41.96 51.64
C ARG A 394 18.48 43.46 51.45
N ASP A 395 18.71 44.23 52.50
CA ASP A 395 19.19 45.61 52.39
C ASP A 395 20.49 45.74 53.19
N GLU A 396 21.52 46.23 52.49
CA GLU A 396 22.81 46.65 53.02
C GLU A 396 22.65 47.80 54.04
N PRO A 397 23.57 47.98 55.00
CA PRO A 397 23.78 49.26 55.64
C PRO A 397 24.87 50.05 54.90
N LYS A 398 24.49 51.17 54.27
CA LYS A 398 25.44 52.26 53.93
C LYS A 398 25.33 53.39 54.97
N SER A 399 26.41 53.47 55.76
CA SER A 399 27.15 54.65 56.25
C SER A 399 26.42 55.88 56.82
N ARG A 400 26.89 56.33 57.99
CA ARG A 400 27.62 57.61 58.19
C ARG A 400 28.02 57.82 59.66
N GLU A 401 29.32 57.86 59.92
CA GLU A 401 30.05 59.06 60.37
C GLU A 401 31.51 58.94 59.90
#